data_AF-A0A4P7WDY8-F1
#
_entry.id   AF-A0A4P7WDY8-F1
#
_cell.length_a   1.000
_cell.length_b   1.000
_cell.length_c   1.000
_cell.angle_alpha   90.00
_cell.angle_beta   90.00
_cell.angle_gamma   90.00
#
_symmetry.space_group_name_H-M   'P 1'
#
loop_
_entity.id
_entity.type
_entity.pdbx_description
1 polymer ?
#
loop_
_entity_poly.entity_id
_entity_poly.type
_entity_poly.pdbx_seq_one_letter_code
_entity_poly.pdbx_strand_id
1 'polypeptide(L)'
;MQAAANSENFSNTEDWDDFDIFQESSDSAQIPSEFAEDLLKQHVRSKEAYEEFSSNFLEAAMVLADEKGWQNFTLKDVANEADIPFSWVREHIPTKVALFKRLNRQIDQNAFKSNDSLKGVALRDNVFNLFMRRCDGLQAHRQGFLSLLHTIPLSPSLGSEFLTGNVESVTWIADIAGLDRKGIKGFFRLQALGILWAKVLRCWAKDENEELESTMIALNEGLDQLEKFNLLISQEIEN
;
A
#
# COMPACT_ATOMS: atom_id res chain seq x y z
N MET A 1 -49.72 -64.70 -43.81
CA MET A 1 -50.89 -64.16 -43.07
C MET A 1 -50.36 -63.01 -42.22
N GLN A 2 -50.49 -61.76 -42.70
CA GLN A 2 -51.58 -60.78 -42.43
C GLN A 2 -51.56 -60.34 -40.95
N ALA A 3 -51.12 -59.13 -40.58
CA ALA A 3 -51.60 -57.76 -40.87
C ALA A 3 -52.76 -57.31 -39.94
N ALA A 4 -52.52 -56.21 -39.20
CA ALA A 4 -53.43 -55.15 -38.69
C ALA A 4 -52.85 -54.64 -37.34
N ALA A 5 -52.38 -53.40 -37.15
CA ALA A 5 -52.92 -52.06 -37.40
C ALA A 5 -54.07 -51.63 -36.44
N ASN A 6 -53.76 -50.61 -35.63
CA ASN A 6 -54.60 -49.57 -34.99
C ASN A 6 -55.63 -50.01 -33.92
N SER A 7 -55.98 -49.24 -32.89
CA SER A 7 -56.08 -47.77 -32.71
C SER A 7 -56.24 -47.38 -31.23
N GLU A 8 -55.70 -46.20 -30.86
CA GLU A 8 -56.26 -45.11 -30.00
C GLU A 8 -56.91 -45.47 -28.63
N ASN A 9 -56.76 -44.73 -27.52
CA ASN A 9 -56.72 -43.28 -27.37
C ASN A 9 -56.28 -42.84 -25.95
N PHE A 10 -55.91 -41.57 -25.85
CA PHE A 10 -55.42 -40.74 -24.74
C PHE A 10 -56.19 -40.77 -23.40
N SER A 11 -55.49 -40.58 -22.26
CA SER A 11 -55.45 -39.28 -21.52
C SER A 11 -54.88 -39.37 -20.08
N ASN A 12 -54.29 -38.23 -19.67
CA ASN A 12 -53.90 -37.76 -18.32
C ASN A 12 -52.66 -38.37 -17.65
N THR A 13 -51.47 -37.72 -17.73
CA THR A 13 -51.01 -36.48 -17.04
C THR A 13 -50.79 -36.66 -15.54
N GLU A 14 -49.56 -37.03 -15.16
CA GLU A 14 -48.97 -36.50 -13.93
C GLU A 14 -47.70 -35.74 -14.33
N ASP A 15 -47.80 -34.46 -14.02
CA ASP A 15 -47.01 -33.32 -14.43
C ASP A 15 -45.79 -33.25 -13.51
N TRP A 16 -44.59 -33.44 -14.08
CA TRP A 16 -43.32 -33.36 -13.35
C TRP A 16 -42.63 -32.00 -13.57
N ASP A 17 -43.33 -31.03 -14.17
CA ASP A 17 -42.83 -29.68 -14.43
C ASP A 17 -42.98 -28.72 -13.23
N ASP A 18 -43.53 -29.15 -12.09
CA ASP A 18 -43.90 -28.25 -10.97
C ASP A 18 -42.86 -28.15 -9.83
N PHE A 19 -41.59 -28.49 -10.10
CA PHE A 19 -40.46 -28.23 -9.18
C PHE A 19 -39.47 -27.22 -9.77
N ASP A 20 -39.99 -26.06 -10.16
CA ASP A 20 -39.21 -24.83 -10.26
C ASP A 20 -38.83 -24.34 -8.85
N ILE A 21 -37.70 -24.83 -8.31
CA ILE A 21 -36.98 -24.19 -7.18
C ILE A 21 -36.04 -23.08 -7.71
N PHE A 22 -36.38 -22.49 -8.85
CA PHE A 22 -35.82 -21.22 -9.32
C PHE A 22 -36.97 -20.37 -9.84
N GLN A 23 -37.80 -19.86 -8.92
CA GLN A 23 -38.55 -18.65 -9.22
C GLN A 23 -37.54 -17.55 -9.57
N GLU A 24 -37.37 -17.30 -10.87
CA GLU A 24 -36.93 -16.03 -11.41
C GLU A 24 -37.88 -14.95 -10.88
N SER A 25 -37.50 -14.33 -9.76
CA SER A 25 -38.05 -13.03 -9.37
C SER A 25 -37.27 -11.94 -10.12
N SER A 26 -38.02 -11.22 -10.94
CA SER A 26 -37.62 -10.15 -11.85
C SER A 26 -36.91 -9.00 -11.14
N ASP A 27 -35.61 -8.87 -11.39
CA ASP A 27 -34.96 -7.69 -11.99
C ASP A 27 -33.46 -7.77 -11.72
N SER A 28 -32.78 -8.62 -12.49
CA SER A 28 -31.37 -8.36 -12.78
C SER A 28 -31.27 -8.36 -14.29
N ALA A 29 -31.08 -7.17 -14.87
CA ALA A 29 -30.79 -7.06 -16.29
C ALA A 29 -29.67 -8.04 -16.61
N GLN A 30 -29.94 -9.06 -17.44
CA GLN A 30 -28.92 -9.89 -18.03
C GLN A 30 -28.09 -8.98 -18.92
N ILE A 31 -27.06 -8.41 -18.32
CA ILE A 31 -26.05 -7.66 -19.04
C ILE A 31 -25.44 -8.64 -20.04
N PRO A 32 -25.47 -8.35 -21.37
CA PRO A 32 -24.83 -9.20 -22.36
C PRO A 32 -23.37 -9.47 -21.95
N SER A 33 -22.88 -10.70 -22.04
CA SER A 33 -21.53 -11.06 -21.56
C SER A 33 -20.43 -10.16 -22.14
N GLU A 34 -20.61 -9.69 -23.38
CA GLU A 34 -19.73 -8.73 -24.05
C GLU A 34 -19.79 -7.32 -23.42
N PHE A 35 -20.97 -6.87 -22.98
CA PHE A 35 -21.12 -5.61 -22.22
C PHE A 35 -20.58 -5.75 -20.79
N ALA A 36 -20.76 -6.90 -20.13
CA ALA A 36 -20.15 -7.17 -18.82
C ALA A 36 -18.62 -7.21 -18.93
N GLU A 37 -18.07 -7.84 -19.98
CA GLU A 37 -16.65 -7.81 -20.28
C GLU A 37 -16.13 -6.40 -20.57
N ASP A 38 -16.86 -5.59 -21.33
CA ASP A 38 -16.46 -4.22 -21.65
C ASP A 38 -16.55 -3.30 -20.42
N LEU A 39 -17.56 -3.48 -19.56
CA LEU A 39 -17.63 -2.80 -18.28
C LEU A 39 -16.52 -3.22 -17.33
N LEU A 40 -16.16 -4.51 -17.28
CA LEU A 40 -15.01 -4.99 -16.52
C LEU A 40 -13.71 -4.40 -17.08
N LYS A 41 -13.51 -4.40 -18.40
CA LYS A 41 -12.34 -3.80 -19.05
C LYS A 41 -12.28 -2.29 -18.80
N GLN A 42 -13.41 -1.60 -18.82
CA GLN A 42 -13.51 -0.17 -18.55
C GLN A 42 -13.28 0.15 -17.08
N HIS A 43 -13.87 -0.63 -16.17
CA HIS A 43 -13.69 -0.50 -14.73
C HIS A 43 -12.24 -0.76 -14.35
N VAL A 44 -11.62 -1.87 -14.79
CA VAL A 44 -10.20 -2.18 -14.60
C VAL A 44 -9.27 -1.06 -15.09
N ARG A 45 -9.72 -0.28 -16.09
CA ARG A 45 -8.99 0.88 -16.64
C ARG A 45 -9.32 2.21 -15.98
N SER A 46 -10.30 2.25 -15.09
CA SER A 46 -10.68 3.44 -14.34
C SER A 46 -9.65 3.76 -13.26
N LYS A 47 -9.54 5.04 -12.91
CA LYS A 47 -8.68 5.49 -11.81
C LYS A 47 -9.10 4.88 -10.47
N GLU A 48 -10.41 4.75 -10.24
CA GLU A 48 -10.99 4.21 -9.01
C GLU A 48 -10.62 2.74 -8.82
N ALA A 49 -10.80 1.90 -9.85
CA ALA A 49 -10.41 0.49 -9.77
C ALA A 49 -8.88 0.33 -9.62
N TYR A 50 -8.09 1.20 -10.26
CA TYR A 50 -6.63 1.18 -10.07
C TYR A 50 -6.25 1.46 -8.60
N GLU A 51 -6.89 2.43 -7.96
CA GLU A 51 -6.65 2.77 -6.55
C GLU A 51 -7.10 1.63 -5.62
N GLU A 52 -8.28 1.06 -5.88
CA GLU A 52 -8.81 -0.08 -5.12
C GLU A 52 -7.92 -1.31 -5.27
N PHE A 53 -7.63 -1.75 -6.49
CA PHE A 53 -6.75 -2.89 -6.75
C PHE A 53 -5.36 -2.65 -6.19
N SER A 54 -4.80 -1.46 -6.36
CA SER A 54 -3.51 -1.13 -5.77
C SER A 54 -3.56 -1.23 -4.25
N SER A 55 -4.61 -0.75 -3.58
CA SER A 55 -4.73 -0.82 -2.12
C SER A 55 -4.84 -2.27 -1.64
N ASN A 56 -5.78 -3.04 -2.21
CA ASN A 56 -6.03 -4.43 -1.84
C ASN A 56 -4.80 -5.32 -2.08
N PHE A 57 -4.08 -5.09 -3.18
CA PHE A 57 -2.84 -5.82 -3.47
C PHE A 57 -1.73 -5.53 -2.45
N LEU A 58 -1.60 -4.27 -2.02
CA LEU A 58 -0.59 -3.88 -1.03
C LEU A 58 -0.91 -4.46 0.35
N GLU A 59 -2.17 -4.42 0.75
CA GLU A 59 -2.68 -5.05 1.98
C GLU A 59 -2.38 -6.55 2.01
N ALA A 60 -2.83 -7.28 0.99
CA ALA A 60 -2.62 -8.72 0.87
C ALA A 60 -1.14 -9.10 0.87
N ALA A 61 -0.27 -8.28 0.25
CA ALA A 61 1.16 -8.51 0.28
C ALA A 61 1.74 -8.43 1.70
N MET A 62 1.24 -7.51 2.52
CA MET A 62 1.70 -7.32 3.88
C MET A 62 1.20 -8.43 4.81
N VAL A 63 -0.03 -8.90 4.62
CA VAL A 63 -0.55 -10.10 5.31
C VAL A 63 0.31 -11.32 4.99
N LEU A 64 0.57 -11.58 3.71
CA LEU A 64 1.43 -12.70 3.30
C LEU A 64 2.89 -12.53 3.79
N ALA A 65 3.39 -11.30 3.88
CA ALA A 65 4.72 -11.03 4.41
C ALA A 65 4.84 -11.34 5.91
N ASP A 66 3.78 -11.07 6.68
CA ASP A 66 3.66 -11.43 8.09
C ASP A 66 3.61 -12.96 8.26
N GLU A 67 2.67 -13.62 7.57
CA GLU A 67 2.45 -15.07 7.72
C GLU A 67 3.63 -15.93 7.26
N LYS A 68 4.18 -15.61 6.08
CA LYS A 68 5.11 -16.50 5.36
C LYS A 68 6.52 -15.96 5.33
N GLY A 69 6.71 -14.66 5.55
CA GLY A 69 7.98 -13.99 5.30
C GLY A 69 8.04 -13.37 3.90
N TRP A 70 8.70 -12.21 3.76
CA TRP A 70 8.75 -11.44 2.52
C TRP A 70 9.30 -12.23 1.32
N GLN A 71 10.21 -13.18 1.55
CA GLN A 71 10.77 -14.00 0.47
C GLN A 71 9.84 -15.12 0.00
N ASN A 72 8.89 -15.56 0.82
CA ASN A 72 8.25 -16.87 0.66
C ASN A 72 6.88 -16.83 -0.04
N PHE A 73 6.41 -15.66 -0.48
CA PHE A 73 5.25 -15.53 -1.37
C PHE A 73 5.64 -15.11 -2.78
N THR A 74 4.76 -15.29 -3.76
CA THR A 74 4.89 -14.77 -5.12
C THR A 74 3.87 -13.66 -5.37
N LEU A 75 4.08 -12.82 -6.39
CA LEU A 75 3.08 -11.82 -6.79
C LEU A 75 1.76 -12.46 -7.24
N LYS A 76 1.79 -13.74 -7.66
CA LYS A 76 0.58 -14.50 -7.98
C LYS A 76 -0.18 -14.87 -6.70
N ASP A 77 0.53 -15.23 -5.63
CA ASP A 77 -0.11 -15.51 -4.33
C ASP A 77 -0.80 -14.25 -3.81
N VAL A 78 -0.15 -13.09 -3.90
CA VAL A 78 -0.76 -11.80 -3.54
C VAL A 78 -1.99 -11.50 -4.41
N ALA A 79 -1.91 -11.76 -5.72
CA ALA A 79 -3.03 -11.53 -6.63
C ALA A 79 -4.24 -12.39 -6.28
N ASN A 80 -4.01 -13.66 -5.95
CA ASN A 80 -5.07 -14.58 -5.53
C ASN A 80 -5.67 -14.16 -4.18
N GLU A 81 -4.83 -13.77 -3.23
CA GLU A 81 -5.26 -13.30 -1.91
C GLU A 81 -6.12 -12.03 -1.99
N ALA A 82 -5.75 -11.11 -2.89
CA ALA A 82 -6.48 -9.85 -3.09
C ALA A 82 -7.67 -9.95 -4.06
N ASP A 83 -7.92 -11.13 -4.65
CA ASP A 83 -8.89 -11.34 -5.74
C ASP A 83 -8.71 -10.39 -6.93
N ILE A 84 -7.46 -10.19 -7.37
CA ILE A 84 -7.10 -9.27 -8.47
C ILE A 84 -6.59 -10.05 -9.69
N PRO A 85 -6.99 -9.67 -10.93
CA PRO A 85 -6.45 -10.27 -12.14
C PRO A 85 -4.92 -10.19 -12.20
N PHE A 86 -4.24 -11.33 -12.35
CA PHE A 86 -2.78 -11.36 -12.46
C PHE A 86 -2.23 -10.58 -13.67
N SER A 87 -3.04 -10.40 -14.73
CA SER A 87 -2.72 -9.53 -15.86
C SER A 87 -2.52 -8.08 -15.43
N TRP A 88 -3.38 -7.56 -14.55
CA TRP A 88 -3.26 -6.22 -13.98
C TRP A 88 -1.98 -6.09 -13.16
N VAL A 89 -1.66 -7.10 -12.34
CA VAL A 89 -0.44 -7.13 -11.52
C VAL A 89 0.80 -7.07 -12.40
N ARG A 90 0.85 -7.87 -13.48
CA ARG A 90 1.98 -7.86 -14.43
C ARG A 90 2.18 -6.50 -15.09
N GLU A 91 1.10 -5.78 -15.39
CA GLU A 91 1.14 -4.45 -16.02
C GLU A 91 1.62 -3.36 -15.05
N HIS A 92 1.18 -3.40 -13.79
CA HIS A 92 1.36 -2.30 -12.84
C HIS A 92 2.42 -2.55 -11.75
N ILE A 93 2.61 -3.80 -11.32
CA ILE A 93 3.50 -4.19 -10.22
C ILE A 93 4.29 -5.46 -10.63
N PRO A 94 5.23 -5.34 -11.59
CA PRO A 94 5.86 -6.51 -12.22
C PRO A 94 6.87 -7.25 -11.31
N THR A 95 7.28 -6.65 -10.19
CA THR A 95 8.32 -7.21 -9.31
C THR A 95 8.04 -6.91 -7.83
N LYS A 96 8.60 -7.71 -6.91
CA LYS A 96 8.57 -7.41 -5.47
C LYS A 96 9.26 -6.10 -5.10
N VAL A 97 10.23 -5.66 -5.92
CA VAL A 97 10.88 -4.35 -5.75
C VAL A 97 9.89 -3.23 -6.11
N ALA A 98 9.12 -3.38 -7.19
CA ALA A 98 8.06 -2.44 -7.54
C ALA A 98 6.93 -2.42 -6.50
N LEU A 99 6.59 -3.57 -5.94
CA LEU A 99 5.66 -3.70 -4.81
C LEU A 99 6.16 -2.90 -3.60
N PHE A 100 7.41 -3.10 -3.18
CA PHE A 100 8.00 -2.32 -2.09
C PHE A 100 8.02 -0.81 -2.38
N LYS A 101 8.41 -0.40 -3.60
CA LYS A 101 8.34 1.01 -4.00
C LYS A 101 6.94 1.58 -3.83
N ARG A 102 5.91 0.81 -4.19
CA ARG A 102 4.51 1.22 -4.08
C ARG A 102 4.06 1.32 -2.62
N LEU A 103 4.44 0.36 -1.77
CA LEU A 103 4.21 0.40 -0.31
C LEU A 103 4.85 1.65 0.31
N ASN A 104 6.12 1.91 -0.01
CA ASN A 104 6.84 3.06 0.53
C ASN A 104 6.14 4.39 0.17
N ARG A 105 5.67 4.51 -1.08
CA ARG A 105 4.91 5.69 -1.53
C ARG A 105 3.55 5.81 -0.86
N GLN A 106 2.85 4.70 -0.61
CA GLN A 106 1.55 4.73 0.08
C GLN A 106 1.71 5.23 1.52
N ILE A 107 2.76 4.78 2.23
CA ILE A 107 3.10 5.27 3.57
C ILE A 107 3.35 6.79 3.54
N ASP A 108 4.18 7.26 2.62
CA ASP A 108 4.50 8.69 2.48
C ASP A 108 3.25 9.52 2.15
N GLN A 109 2.42 9.05 1.21
CA GLN A 109 1.18 9.73 0.85
C GLN A 109 0.25 9.88 2.06
N ASN A 110 0.11 8.82 2.86
CA ASN A 110 -0.70 8.88 4.07
C ASN A 110 -0.12 9.84 5.10
N ALA A 111 1.22 9.86 5.28
CA ALA A 111 1.88 10.78 6.20
C ALA A 111 1.74 12.27 5.79
N PHE A 112 1.66 12.55 4.48
CA PHE A 112 1.69 13.92 3.93
C PHE A 112 0.31 14.48 3.53
N LYS A 113 -0.77 13.72 3.70
CA LYS A 113 -2.13 14.09 3.24
C LYS A 113 -2.69 15.40 3.81
N SER A 114 -2.25 15.84 5.00
CA SER A 114 -2.72 17.08 5.64
C SER A 114 -1.55 17.96 6.10
N ASN A 115 -1.21 18.95 5.29
CA ASN A 115 -0.16 19.95 5.60
C ASN A 115 -0.72 21.18 6.33
N ASP A 116 -2.05 21.32 6.44
CA ASP A 116 -2.66 22.48 7.10
C ASP A 116 -2.31 22.56 8.59
N SER A 117 -2.12 21.42 9.25
CA SER A 117 -1.70 21.35 10.65
C SER A 117 -0.22 21.72 10.88
N LEU A 118 0.56 21.94 9.83
CA LEU A 118 2.01 22.25 9.89
C LEU A 118 2.30 23.74 9.70
N LYS A 119 1.27 24.54 9.36
CA LYS A 119 1.41 25.98 9.12
C LYS A 119 1.64 26.73 10.45
N GLY A 120 2.69 27.55 10.48
CA GLY A 120 3.03 28.38 11.66
C GLY A 120 3.68 27.62 12.81
N VAL A 121 3.97 26.33 12.63
CA VAL A 121 4.66 25.47 13.59
C VAL A 121 6.18 25.55 13.36
N ALA A 122 6.96 25.40 14.44
CA ALA A 122 8.41 25.40 14.35
C ALA A 122 8.91 24.24 13.47
N LEU A 123 10.01 24.45 12.72
CA LEU A 123 10.59 23.45 11.82
C LEU A 123 10.83 22.10 12.52
N ARG A 124 11.36 22.14 13.76
CA ARG A 124 11.61 20.95 14.58
C ARG A 124 10.34 20.11 14.74
N ASP A 125 9.24 20.75 15.12
CA ASP A 125 7.98 20.07 15.39
C ASP A 125 7.32 19.56 14.10
N ASN A 126 7.51 20.25 12.98
CA ASN A 126 7.08 19.75 11.67
C ASN A 126 7.83 18.47 11.28
N VAL A 127 9.16 18.44 11.42
CA VAL A 127 9.96 17.24 11.16
C VAL A 127 9.55 16.10 12.10
N PHE A 128 9.35 16.40 13.38
CA PHE A 128 8.87 15.43 14.37
C PHE A 128 7.55 14.80 13.92
N ASN A 129 6.53 15.62 13.64
CA ASN A 129 5.20 15.17 13.25
C ASN A 129 5.23 14.34 11.97
N LEU A 130 6.01 14.74 10.96
CA LEU A 130 6.11 14.01 9.70
C LEU A 130 6.79 12.64 9.87
N PHE A 131 7.85 12.55 10.69
CA PHE A 131 8.47 11.25 10.98
C PHE A 131 7.55 10.34 11.81
N MET A 132 6.83 10.88 12.80
CA MET A 132 5.87 10.10 13.58
C MET A 132 4.73 9.56 12.69
N ARG A 133 4.12 10.40 11.85
CA ARG A 133 3.09 9.97 10.89
C ARG A 133 3.59 8.87 9.94
N ARG A 134 4.86 8.93 9.54
CA ARG A 134 5.48 7.87 8.74
C ARG A 134 5.65 6.57 9.53
N CYS A 135 6.05 6.65 10.81
CA CYS A 135 6.07 5.50 11.71
C CYS A 135 4.67 4.89 11.93
N ASP A 136 3.63 5.73 12.05
CA ASP A 136 2.24 5.27 12.16
C ASP A 136 1.81 4.49 10.89
N GLY A 137 2.20 4.98 9.71
CA GLY A 137 1.98 4.26 8.46
C GLY A 137 2.70 2.90 8.39
N LEU A 138 3.89 2.78 9.00
CA LEU A 138 4.59 1.51 9.14
C LEU A 138 3.91 0.58 10.16
N GLN A 139 3.25 1.12 11.18
CA GLN A 139 2.57 0.33 12.22
C GLN A 139 1.38 -0.47 11.69
N ALA A 140 0.66 0.06 10.69
CA ALA A 140 -0.51 -0.62 10.09
C ALA A 140 -0.21 -2.08 9.68
N HIS A 141 1.03 -2.36 9.23
CA HIS A 141 1.49 -3.70 8.89
C HIS A 141 2.87 -4.00 9.46
N ARG A 142 3.05 -3.76 10.76
CA ARG A 142 4.34 -3.86 11.44
C ARG A 142 5.10 -5.15 11.10
N GLN A 143 4.47 -6.30 11.30
CA GLN A 143 5.15 -7.59 11.14
C GLN A 143 5.56 -7.86 9.70
N GLY A 144 4.71 -7.54 8.73
CA GLY A 144 5.06 -7.62 7.31
C GLY A 144 6.24 -6.70 6.95
N PHE A 145 6.35 -5.52 7.57
CA PHE A 145 7.50 -4.62 7.35
C PHE A 145 8.77 -5.13 8.03
N LEU A 146 8.68 -5.68 9.24
CA LEU A 146 9.84 -6.31 9.91
C LEU A 146 10.40 -7.47 9.08
N SER A 147 9.51 -8.30 8.53
CA SER A 147 9.82 -9.38 7.61
C SER A 147 10.52 -8.89 6.32
N LEU A 148 10.07 -7.76 5.77
CA LEU A 148 10.76 -7.07 4.67
C LEU A 148 12.15 -6.58 5.09
N LEU A 149 12.27 -5.90 6.23
CA LEU A 149 13.54 -5.37 6.71
C LEU A 149 14.59 -6.47 6.94
N HIS A 150 14.18 -7.63 7.46
CA HIS A 150 15.06 -8.80 7.60
C HIS A 150 15.56 -9.34 6.27
N THR A 151 14.85 -9.08 5.19
CA THR A 151 15.19 -9.54 3.85
C THR A 151 16.20 -8.65 3.14
N ILE A 152 16.27 -7.36 3.49
CA ILE A 152 17.13 -6.37 2.82
C ILE A 152 18.60 -6.82 2.69
N PRO A 153 19.27 -7.35 3.74
CA PRO A 153 20.66 -7.78 3.65
C PRO A 153 20.89 -8.93 2.66
N LEU A 154 19.85 -9.72 2.38
CA LEU A 154 19.89 -10.89 1.51
C LEU A 154 19.53 -10.56 0.05
N SER A 155 19.06 -9.34 -0.22
CA SER A 155 18.56 -8.95 -1.54
C SER A 155 19.12 -7.58 -1.96
N PRO A 156 20.21 -7.55 -2.76
CA PRO A 156 20.84 -6.29 -3.18
C PRO A 156 19.90 -5.34 -3.92
N SER A 157 19.01 -5.86 -4.77
CA SER A 157 18.04 -5.05 -5.51
C SER A 157 17.00 -4.42 -4.59
N LEU A 158 16.49 -5.17 -3.61
CA LEU A 158 15.56 -4.63 -2.60
C LEU A 158 16.27 -3.60 -1.70
N GLY A 159 17.52 -3.86 -1.29
CA GLY A 159 18.30 -2.91 -0.49
C GLY A 159 18.59 -1.59 -1.22
N SER A 160 18.87 -1.65 -2.52
CA SER A 160 19.02 -0.46 -3.37
C SER A 160 17.74 0.38 -3.41
N GLU A 161 16.59 -0.26 -3.67
CA GLU A 161 15.30 0.44 -3.70
C GLU A 161 14.93 0.97 -2.32
N PHE A 162 15.21 0.22 -1.25
CA PHE A 162 15.01 0.67 0.12
C PHE A 162 15.79 1.93 0.43
N LEU A 163 17.08 1.98 0.09
CA LEU A 163 17.89 3.17 0.33
C LEU A 163 17.36 4.37 -0.48
N THR A 164 17.13 4.17 -1.78
CA THR A 164 16.66 5.22 -2.69
C THR A 164 15.30 5.76 -2.26
N GLY A 165 14.36 4.86 -1.92
CA GLY A 165 13.03 5.20 -1.45
C GLY A 165 13.06 5.99 -0.14
N ASN A 166 13.91 5.62 0.82
CA ASN A 166 14.03 6.36 2.07
C ASN A 166 14.69 7.75 1.87
N VAL A 167 15.65 7.89 0.96
CA VAL A 167 16.21 9.19 0.59
C VAL A 167 15.13 10.09 -0.04
N GLU A 168 14.29 9.53 -0.91
CA GLU A 168 13.13 10.22 -1.49
C GLU A 168 12.18 10.69 -0.38
N SER A 169 11.77 9.80 0.55
CA SER A 169 10.89 10.13 1.67
C SER A 169 11.45 11.24 2.56
N VAL A 170 12.73 11.15 2.95
CA VAL A 170 13.38 12.17 3.79
C VAL A 170 13.49 13.52 3.07
N THR A 171 13.68 13.51 1.74
CA THR A 171 13.69 14.73 0.94
C THR A 171 12.32 15.41 0.95
N TRP A 172 11.24 14.64 0.76
CA TRP A 172 9.87 15.15 0.86
C TRP A 172 9.55 15.69 2.25
N ILE A 173 9.95 14.99 3.31
CA ILE A 173 9.77 15.46 4.69
C ILE A 173 10.49 16.79 4.92
N ALA A 174 11.73 16.91 4.45
CA ALA A 174 12.48 18.15 4.55
C ALA A 174 11.80 19.32 3.82
N ASP A 175 11.28 19.07 2.62
CA ASP A 175 10.58 20.08 1.81
C ASP A 175 9.26 20.52 2.45
N ILE A 176 8.45 19.56 2.90
CA ILE A 176 7.17 19.83 3.55
C ILE A 176 7.37 20.56 4.89
N ALA A 177 8.42 20.20 5.64
CA ALA A 177 8.74 20.84 6.91
C ALA A 177 9.28 22.28 6.74
N GLY A 178 9.70 22.66 5.53
CA GLY A 178 10.28 23.97 5.23
C GLY A 178 11.77 24.10 5.56
N LEU A 179 12.50 22.97 5.57
CA LEU A 179 13.94 22.97 5.80
C LEU A 179 14.66 23.71 4.65
N ASP A 180 15.57 24.62 4.98
CA ASP A 180 16.44 25.20 3.97
C ASP A 180 17.48 24.19 3.49
N ARG A 181 17.40 23.83 2.20
CA ARG A 181 18.31 22.86 1.56
C ARG A 181 19.28 23.51 0.56
N LYS A 182 19.46 24.83 0.59
CA LYS A 182 20.38 25.53 -0.33
C LYS A 182 21.86 25.29 0.02
N GLY A 183 22.67 25.11 -1.02
CA GLY A 183 24.13 25.01 -0.92
C GLY A 183 24.67 23.82 -0.12
N ILE A 184 25.95 23.90 0.26
CA ILE A 184 26.67 22.82 0.97
C ILE A 184 26.03 22.52 2.33
N LYS A 185 25.58 23.54 3.07
CA LYS A 185 24.90 23.35 4.35
C LYS A 185 23.60 22.56 4.16
N GLY A 186 22.81 22.90 3.14
CA GLY A 186 21.59 22.18 2.81
C GLY A 186 21.81 20.69 2.54
N PHE A 187 22.91 20.34 1.85
CA PHE A 187 23.32 18.95 1.67
C PHE A 187 23.55 18.25 3.02
N PHE A 188 24.34 18.84 3.92
CA PHE A 188 24.58 18.25 5.25
C PHE A 188 23.31 18.12 6.09
N ARG A 189 22.38 19.09 6.02
CA ARG A 189 21.10 19.01 6.74
C ARG A 189 20.28 17.82 6.26
N LEU A 190 20.21 17.59 4.94
CA LEU A 190 19.51 16.44 4.37
C LEU A 190 20.16 15.11 4.78
N GLN A 191 21.50 15.02 4.76
CA GLN A 191 22.21 13.83 5.23
C GLN A 191 21.95 13.57 6.71
N ALA A 192 21.95 14.61 7.54
CA ALA A 192 21.70 14.49 8.96
C ALA A 192 20.26 14.03 9.26
N LEU A 193 19.26 14.52 8.51
CA LEU A 193 17.90 13.98 8.56
C LEU A 193 17.83 12.52 8.11
N GLY A 194 18.59 12.13 7.08
CA GLY A 194 18.67 10.73 6.63
C GLY A 194 19.24 9.80 7.69
N ILE A 195 20.30 10.24 8.37
CA ILE A 195 20.90 9.51 9.50
C ILE A 195 19.92 9.42 10.68
N LEU A 196 19.23 10.52 10.99
CA LEU A 196 18.19 10.53 12.01
C LEU A 196 17.08 9.54 11.68
N TRP A 197 16.56 9.56 10.45
CA TRP A 197 15.54 8.62 10.00
C TRP A 197 16.03 7.17 10.11
N ALA A 198 17.26 6.87 9.73
CA ALA A 198 17.83 5.53 9.89
C ALA A 198 17.90 5.09 11.37
N LYS A 199 18.24 6.00 12.30
CA LYS A 199 18.20 5.75 13.75
C LYS A 199 16.77 5.47 14.22
N VAL A 200 15.81 6.33 13.82
CA VAL A 200 14.39 6.22 14.19
C VAL A 200 13.82 4.91 13.68
N LEU A 201 14.04 4.56 12.41
CA LEU A 201 13.55 3.31 11.83
C LEU A 201 14.16 2.07 12.51
N ARG A 202 15.43 2.13 12.90
CA ARG A 202 16.07 1.06 13.68
C ARG A 202 15.48 0.93 15.08
N CYS A 203 15.12 2.03 15.73
CA CYS A 203 14.42 2.02 17.01
C CYS A 203 12.99 1.48 16.85
N TRP A 204 12.23 1.99 15.88
CA TRP A 204 10.90 1.50 15.53
C TRP A 204 10.87 -0.01 15.32
N ALA A 205 11.86 -0.56 14.59
CA ALA A 205 11.94 -1.99 14.34
C ALA A 205 12.12 -2.84 15.62
N LYS A 206 12.57 -2.24 16.73
CA LYS A 206 12.78 -2.89 18.03
C LYS A 206 11.74 -2.50 19.08
N ASP A 207 10.96 -1.46 18.82
CA ASP A 207 9.98 -0.90 19.74
C ASP A 207 8.68 -1.71 19.67
N GLU A 208 8.50 -2.63 20.62
CA GLU A 208 7.33 -3.52 20.69
C GLU A 208 6.10 -2.84 21.31
N ASN A 209 6.24 -1.62 21.84
CA ASN A 209 5.12 -0.85 22.36
C ASN A 209 4.29 -0.23 21.21
N GLU A 210 2.98 -0.39 21.26
CA GLU A 210 2.03 0.21 20.30
C GLU A 210 2.14 1.74 20.24
N GLU A 211 2.42 2.39 21.38
CA GLU A 211 2.55 3.85 21.49
C GLU A 211 3.91 4.40 21.01
N LEU A 212 4.83 3.52 20.58
CA LEU A 212 6.13 3.91 20.02
C LEU A 212 6.98 4.81 20.95
N GLU A 213 6.88 4.61 22.26
CA GLU A 213 7.56 5.44 23.27
C GLU A 213 9.08 5.53 23.02
N SER A 214 9.75 4.40 22.78
CA SER A 214 11.21 4.37 22.58
C SER A 214 11.61 5.04 21.27
N THR A 215 10.78 4.90 20.25
CA THR A 215 10.94 5.53 18.93
C THR A 215 10.79 7.04 19.03
N MET A 216 9.78 7.52 19.75
CA MET A 216 9.54 8.93 20.01
C MET A 216 10.70 9.57 20.78
N ILE A 217 11.22 8.89 21.82
CA ILE A 217 12.40 9.35 22.57
C ILE A 217 13.61 9.46 21.63
N ALA A 218 13.89 8.42 20.85
CA ALA A 218 15.03 8.40 19.93
C ALA A 218 14.95 9.52 18.87
N LEU A 219 13.73 9.84 18.41
CA LEU A 219 13.46 10.94 17.50
C LEU A 219 13.71 12.30 18.16
N ASN A 220 13.15 12.54 19.36
CA ASN A 220 13.36 13.78 20.09
C ASN A 220 14.84 14.06 20.36
N GLU A 221 15.58 13.09 20.89
CA GLU A 221 17.02 13.22 21.12
C GLU A 221 17.79 13.56 19.84
N GLY A 222 17.36 12.97 18.71
CA GLY A 222 17.96 13.20 17.42
C GLY A 222 17.71 14.61 16.91
N LEU A 223 16.48 15.12 17.03
CA LEU A 223 16.15 16.49 16.69
C LEU A 223 16.93 17.49 17.54
N ASP A 224 17.02 17.26 18.86
CA ASP A 224 17.79 18.11 19.77
C ASP A 224 19.28 18.16 19.38
N GLN A 225 19.84 17.06 18.86
CA GLN A 225 21.21 17.05 18.32
C GLN A 225 21.31 17.90 17.05
N LEU A 226 20.35 17.80 16.13
CA LEU A 226 20.34 18.61 14.92
C LEU A 226 20.22 20.11 15.23
N GLU A 227 19.44 20.50 16.23
CA GLU A 227 19.37 21.89 16.70
C GLU A 227 20.70 22.37 17.28
N LYS A 228 21.34 21.55 18.14
CA LYS A 228 22.67 21.86 18.70
C LYS A 228 23.73 22.09 17.63
N PHE A 229 23.65 21.38 16.51
CA PHE A 229 24.54 21.55 15.36
C PHE A 229 24.06 22.61 14.34
N ASN A 230 22.97 23.32 14.63
CA ASN A 230 22.37 24.33 13.76
C ASN A 230 21.97 23.79 12.37
N LEU A 231 21.47 22.55 12.35
CA LEU A 231 21.04 21.84 11.14
C LEU A 231 19.51 21.89 10.90
N LEU A 232 18.72 22.37 11.87
CA LEU A 232 17.29 22.63 11.71
C LEU A 232 17.03 24.13 11.59
N ILE A 233 17.25 24.69 10.40
CA ILE A 233 16.93 26.09 10.09
C ILE A 233 15.88 26.13 8.99
N SER A 234 14.81 26.88 9.24
CA SER A 234 13.74 27.12 8.27
C SER A 234 14.20 28.05 7.16
N GLN A 235 13.57 27.96 5.99
CA GLN A 235 13.71 29.02 4.99
C GLN A 235 13.17 30.33 5.57
N GLU A 236 14.00 31.38 5.64
CA GLU A 236 13.49 32.74 5.84
C GLU A 236 12.64 33.08 4.62
N ILE A 237 11.32 33.19 4.82
CA ILE A 237 10.42 33.69 3.80
C ILE A 237 10.69 35.19 3.74
N GLU A 238 11.56 35.62 2.81
CA GLU A 238 11.61 37.03 2.40
C GLU A 238 10.22 37.38 1.85
N ASN A 239 9.47 38.18 2.62
CA ASN A 239 8.22 38.81 2.19
C ASN A 239 8.51 39.95 1.19
#